data_AF-A0A318H7X4-F1
#
_entry.id   AF-A0A318H7X4-F1
#
_cell.length_a   1.000
_cell.length_b   1.000
_cell.length_c   1.000
_cell.angle_alpha   90.00
_cell.angle_beta   90.00
_cell.angle_gamma   90.00
#
_symmetry.space_group_name_H-M   'P 1'
#
loop_
_entity.id
_entity.type
_entity.pdbx_description
1 polymer ?
#
loop_
_entity_poly.entity_id
_entity_poly.type
_entity_poly.pdbx_seq_one_letter_code
_entity_poly.pdbx_strand_id
1 'polypeptide(L)'
;MSVQHVVDHAVEVLSRAESLFSAPADPAPSQSTAAVDDASEASRAIGAHTDELGGALASAHHEMLDNVARRLDAIGDTDSRLAEQLMRAAESHASGASQATDLRLGTEELPSRLGPTTELPATELAGLLALRNQLADMQRLLAEHTSQAARDADVIRGLGYQP
;
A
#
# COMPACT_ATOMS: atom_id res chain seq x y z
N MET A 1 -22.05 -23.47 25.96
CA MET A 1 -21.08 -23.05 24.93
C MET A 1 -19.70 -23.42 25.46
N SER A 2 -18.95 -24.26 24.77
CA SER A 2 -17.57 -24.58 25.18
C SER A 2 -16.61 -23.50 24.70
N VAL A 3 -15.51 -23.30 25.41
CA VAL A 3 -14.42 -22.38 25.00
C VAL A 3 -13.93 -22.69 23.59
N GLN A 4 -13.89 -23.98 23.22
CA GLN A 4 -13.54 -24.42 21.87
C GLN A 4 -14.44 -23.81 20.79
N HIS A 5 -15.76 -23.78 20.99
CA HIS A 5 -16.68 -23.18 20.01
C HIS A 5 -16.47 -21.67 19.86
N VAL A 6 -16.06 -20.97 20.93
CA VAL A 6 -15.74 -19.54 20.88
C VAL A 6 -14.42 -19.30 20.15
N VAL A 7 -13.43 -20.17 20.33
CA VAL A 7 -12.17 -20.12 19.58
C VAL A 7 -12.44 -20.34 18.10
N ASP A 8 -13.17 -21.38 17.72
CA ASP A 8 -13.47 -21.69 16.32
C ASP A 8 -14.16 -20.50 15.63
N HIS A 9 -15.10 -19.84 16.32
CA HIS A 9 -15.77 -18.66 15.80
C HIS A 9 -14.84 -17.44 15.70
N ALA A 10 -13.94 -17.23 16.66
CA ALA A 10 -12.95 -16.17 16.61
C ALA A 10 -11.97 -16.37 15.43
N VAL A 11 -11.54 -17.60 15.19
CA VAL A 11 -10.69 -17.95 14.03
C VAL A 11 -11.40 -17.63 12.72
N GLU A 12 -12.68 -17.97 12.57
CA GLU A 12 -13.46 -17.66 11.36
C GLU A 12 -13.54 -16.14 11.12
N VAL A 13 -13.82 -15.36 12.17
CA VAL A 13 -13.91 -13.90 12.09
C VAL A 13 -12.55 -13.29 11.74
N LEU A 14 -11.47 -13.76 12.35
CA LEU A 14 -10.11 -13.29 12.06
C LEU A 14 -9.65 -13.69 10.65
N SER A 15 -10.02 -14.87 10.17
CA SER A 15 -9.74 -15.30 8.78
C SER A 15 -10.44 -14.42 7.75
N ARG A 16 -11.69 -14.01 8.02
CA ARG A 16 -12.41 -13.04 7.17
C ARG A 16 -11.79 -11.64 7.22
N ALA A 17 -11.24 -11.24 8.36
CA ALA A 17 -10.50 -9.98 8.46
C ALA A 17 -9.16 -10.05 7.71
N GLU A 18 -8.42 -11.16 7.84
CA GLU A 18 -7.18 -11.44 7.11
C GLU A 18 -7.42 -11.38 5.59
N SER A 19 -8.56 -11.88 5.11
CA SER A 19 -8.86 -11.86 3.67
C SER A 19 -8.99 -10.44 3.09
N LEU A 20 -9.18 -9.40 3.91
CA LEU A 20 -9.15 -8.00 3.44
C LEU A 20 -7.73 -7.54 3.04
N PHE A 21 -6.71 -8.27 3.47
CA PHE A 21 -5.31 -8.08 3.08
C PHE A 21 -4.91 -8.95 1.88
N SER A 22 -5.86 -9.63 1.25
CA SER A 22 -5.60 -10.34 -0.02
C SER A 22 -5.49 -9.32 -1.15
N ALA A 23 -4.35 -9.27 -1.83
CA ALA A 23 -4.20 -8.43 -3.01
C ALA A 23 -5.18 -8.87 -4.12
N PRO A 24 -5.88 -7.95 -4.81
CA PRO A 24 -6.46 -8.24 -6.12
C PRO A 24 -5.33 -8.60 -7.10
N ALA A 25 -5.59 -9.55 -8.00
CA ALA A 25 -4.57 -10.12 -8.89
C ALA A 25 -3.81 -9.05 -9.70
N ASP A 26 -2.49 -9.06 -9.53
CA ASP A 26 -1.38 -8.50 -10.33
C ASP A 26 -1.62 -7.15 -11.05
N PRO A 27 -1.13 -6.01 -10.51
CA PRO A 27 -0.97 -4.81 -11.31
C PRO A 27 0.17 -5.04 -12.32
N ALA A 28 -0.16 -5.01 -13.61
CA ALA A 28 0.81 -5.12 -14.70
C ALA A 28 2.02 -4.18 -14.50
N PRO A 29 3.25 -4.59 -14.87
CA PRO A 29 4.44 -3.79 -14.62
C PRO A 29 4.36 -2.44 -15.34
N SER A 30 4.40 -1.35 -14.58
CA SER A 30 4.38 0.02 -15.08
C SER A 30 5.70 0.36 -15.80
N GLN A 31 5.71 0.32 -17.13
CA GLN A 31 6.85 0.73 -17.98
C GLN A 31 6.90 2.24 -18.26
N SER A 32 6.35 3.10 -17.40
CA SER A 32 6.01 4.48 -17.78
C SER A 32 7.13 5.52 -17.55
N THR A 33 8.00 5.35 -16.56
CA THR A 33 8.94 6.41 -16.16
C THR A 33 10.11 6.63 -17.13
N ALA A 34 10.74 5.54 -17.59
CA ALA A 34 11.90 5.61 -18.51
C ALA A 34 11.57 6.32 -19.84
N ALA A 35 10.35 6.15 -20.35
CA ALA A 35 9.94 6.77 -21.61
C ALA A 35 9.75 8.29 -21.50
N VAL A 36 9.41 8.81 -20.31
CA VAL A 36 9.23 10.25 -20.07
C VAL A 36 10.59 10.94 -19.94
N ASP A 37 11.53 10.30 -19.25
CA ASP A 37 12.91 10.78 -19.13
C ASP A 37 13.60 10.82 -20.51
N ASP A 38 13.48 9.74 -21.30
CA ASP A 38 14.00 9.66 -22.67
C ASP A 38 13.40 10.76 -23.57
N ALA A 39 12.12 11.08 -23.41
CA ALA A 39 11.44 12.13 -24.16
C ALA A 39 11.89 13.54 -23.75
N SER A 40 12.19 13.76 -22.47
CA SER A 40 12.78 15.02 -21.98
C SER A 40 14.17 15.23 -22.56
N GLU A 41 15.01 14.20 -22.53
CA GLU A 41 16.36 14.24 -23.09
C GLU A 41 16.35 14.47 -24.61
N ALA A 42 15.45 13.79 -25.34
CA ALA A 42 15.26 14.01 -26.76
C ALA A 42 14.82 15.46 -27.08
N SER A 43 13.93 16.05 -26.28
CA SER A 43 13.47 17.43 -26.45
C SER A 43 14.61 18.44 -26.26
N ARG A 44 15.47 18.24 -25.26
CA ARG A 44 16.67 19.06 -25.03
C ARG A 44 17.69 18.92 -26.17
N ALA A 45 17.91 17.70 -26.66
CA ALA A 45 18.82 17.44 -27.76
C ALA A 45 18.38 18.14 -29.06
N ILE A 46 17.08 18.13 -29.37
CA ILE A 46 16.52 18.85 -30.52
C ILE A 46 16.63 20.38 -30.32
N GLY A 47 16.43 20.87 -29.09
CA GLY A 47 16.58 22.28 -28.74
C GLY A 47 18.00 22.79 -28.99
N ALA A 48 19.01 22.02 -28.57
CA ALA A 48 20.42 22.34 -28.78
C ALA A 48 20.79 22.41 -30.28
N HIS A 49 20.23 21.52 -31.11
CA HIS A 49 20.46 21.56 -32.57
C HIS A 49 19.79 22.74 -33.28
N THR A 50 18.72 23.30 -32.71
CA THR A 50 18.03 24.44 -33.33
C THR A 50 18.62 25.80 -32.96
N ASP A 51 19.38 25.89 -31.87
CA ASP A 51 20.17 27.10 -31.54
C ASP A 51 21.19 27.46 -32.62
N GLU A 52 21.71 26.45 -33.33
CA GLU A 52 22.67 26.64 -34.41
C GLU A 52 22.04 27.27 -35.67
N LEU A 53 20.71 27.24 -35.81
CA LEU A 53 20.00 27.62 -37.04
C LEU A 53 19.66 29.11 -37.17
N GLY A 54 19.76 29.90 -36.10
CA GLY A 54 19.66 31.37 -36.13
C GLY A 54 18.30 31.97 -36.54
N GLY A 55 17.93 33.09 -35.93
CA GLY A 55 16.72 33.85 -36.29
C GLY A 55 15.49 33.55 -35.43
N ALA A 56 14.45 34.39 -35.58
CA ALA A 56 13.31 34.43 -34.66
C ALA A 56 12.50 33.11 -34.58
N LEU A 57 12.41 32.35 -35.67
CA LEU A 57 11.73 31.05 -35.67
C LEU A 57 12.51 29.98 -34.89
N ALA A 58 13.84 29.97 -35.03
CA ALA A 58 14.72 29.06 -34.30
C ALA A 58 14.67 29.34 -32.80
N SER A 59 14.72 30.62 -32.40
CA SER A 59 14.57 31.02 -30.99
C SER A 59 13.20 30.64 -30.40
N ALA A 60 12.11 30.85 -31.15
CA ALA A 60 10.76 30.46 -30.70
C ALA A 60 10.60 28.93 -30.57
N HIS A 61 11.23 28.17 -31.48
CA HIS A 61 11.22 26.71 -31.42
C HIS A 61 12.05 26.16 -30.26
N HIS A 62 13.21 26.76 -29.98
CA HIS A 62 14.02 26.42 -28.80
C HIS A 62 13.25 26.69 -27.50
N GLU A 63 12.62 27.87 -27.37
CA GLU A 63 11.80 28.20 -26.19
C GLU A 63 10.64 27.21 -25.99
N MET A 64 10.02 26.78 -27.09
CA MET A 64 9.00 25.72 -27.06
C MET A 64 9.57 24.40 -26.54
N LEU A 65 10.71 23.95 -27.07
CA LEU A 65 11.32 22.66 -26.67
C LEU A 65 11.81 22.68 -25.23
N ASP A 66 12.36 23.79 -24.76
CA ASP A 66 12.75 23.97 -23.36
C ASP A 66 11.52 23.97 -22.43
N ASN A 67 10.40 24.57 -22.84
CA ASN A 67 9.14 24.47 -22.10
C ASN A 67 8.62 23.02 -22.05
N VAL A 68 8.69 22.29 -23.17
CA VAL A 68 8.30 20.88 -23.25
C VAL A 68 9.19 20.01 -22.35
N ALA A 69 10.52 20.17 -22.41
CA ALA A 69 11.46 19.43 -21.57
C ALA A 69 11.17 19.65 -20.07
N ARG A 70 11.03 20.92 -19.63
CA ARG A 70 10.69 21.24 -18.24
C ARG A 70 9.37 20.61 -17.78
N ARG A 71 8.39 20.53 -18.69
CA ARG A 71 7.09 19.90 -18.39
C ARG A 71 7.19 18.38 -18.30
N LEU A 72 8.01 17.75 -19.14
CA LEU A 72 8.28 16.31 -19.09
C LEU A 72 9.02 15.94 -17.79
N ASP A 73 10.03 16.74 -17.40
CA ASP A 73 10.73 16.53 -16.12
C ASP A 73 9.76 16.60 -14.93
N ALA A 74 8.84 17.58 -14.93
CA ALA A 74 7.85 17.71 -13.86
C ALA A 74 6.88 16.53 -13.80
N ILE A 75 6.53 15.94 -14.96
CA ILE A 75 5.72 14.72 -15.03
C ILE A 75 6.52 13.53 -14.50
N GLY A 76 7.79 13.38 -14.90
CA GLY A 76 8.68 12.31 -14.43
C GLY A 76 8.86 12.34 -12.90
N ASP A 77 9.06 13.52 -12.31
CA ASP A 77 9.13 13.69 -10.85
C ASP A 77 7.79 13.39 -10.16
N THR A 78 6.66 13.61 -10.83
CA THR A 78 5.34 13.26 -10.27
C THR A 78 5.11 11.73 -10.31
N ASP A 79 5.48 11.07 -11.42
CA ASP A 79 5.40 9.61 -11.57
C ASP A 79 6.34 8.88 -10.60
N SER A 80 7.56 9.40 -10.36
CA SER A 80 8.50 8.81 -9.41
C SER A 80 7.95 8.85 -7.97
N ARG A 81 7.38 9.99 -7.56
CA ARG A 81 6.70 10.14 -6.27
C ARG A 81 5.49 9.21 -6.14
N LEU A 82 4.73 9.01 -7.21
CA LEU A 82 3.64 8.04 -7.25
C LEU A 82 4.19 6.61 -7.04
N ALA A 83 5.25 6.22 -7.75
CA ALA A 83 5.86 4.90 -7.62
C ALA A 83 6.37 4.63 -6.20
N GLU A 84 7.05 5.60 -5.59
CA GLU A 84 7.48 5.53 -4.18
C GLU A 84 6.29 5.39 -3.21
N GLN A 85 5.20 6.10 -3.47
CA GLN A 85 4.00 6.04 -2.63
C GLN A 85 3.32 4.68 -2.75
N LEU A 86 3.22 4.12 -3.97
CA LEU A 86 2.67 2.78 -4.21
C LEU A 86 3.53 1.70 -3.57
N MET A 87 4.86 1.82 -3.62
CA MET A 87 5.78 0.90 -2.98
C MET A 87 5.60 0.90 -1.44
N ARG A 88 5.50 2.08 -0.84
CA ARG A 88 5.23 2.23 0.61
C ARG A 88 3.86 1.66 0.99
N ALA A 89 2.83 1.91 0.19
CA ALA A 89 1.50 1.33 0.41
C ALA A 89 1.52 -0.20 0.33
N ALA A 90 2.25 -0.77 -0.65
CA ALA A 90 2.42 -2.22 -0.79
C ALA A 90 3.16 -2.84 0.39
N GLU A 91 4.23 -2.20 0.88
CA GLU A 91 4.97 -2.66 2.07
C GLU A 91 4.08 -2.61 3.32
N SER A 92 3.33 -1.52 3.52
CA SER A 92 2.36 -1.39 4.62
C SER A 92 1.29 -2.47 4.54
N HIS A 93 0.80 -2.79 3.35
CA HIS A 93 -0.20 -3.83 3.13
C HIS A 93 0.35 -5.23 3.45
N ALA A 94 1.56 -5.55 2.99
CA ALA A 94 2.23 -6.81 3.28
C ALA A 94 2.51 -6.97 4.79
N SER A 95 2.91 -5.90 5.47
CA SER A 95 3.08 -5.89 6.92
C SER A 95 1.74 -6.14 7.64
N GLY A 96 0.67 -5.48 7.22
CA GLY A 96 -0.67 -5.70 7.76
C GLY A 96 -1.16 -7.14 7.56
N ALA A 97 -0.90 -7.72 6.37
CA ALA A 97 -1.20 -9.12 6.08
C ALA A 97 -0.47 -10.06 7.05
N SER A 98 0.83 -9.88 7.24
CA SER A 98 1.63 -10.70 8.18
C SER A 98 1.09 -10.60 9.61
N GLN A 99 0.78 -9.39 10.09
CA GLN A 99 0.24 -9.18 11.44
C GLN A 99 -1.15 -9.83 11.59
N ALA A 100 -1.99 -9.76 10.56
CA ALA A 100 -3.29 -10.41 10.56
C ALA A 100 -3.16 -11.94 10.61
N THR A 101 -2.23 -12.52 9.85
CA THR A 101 -1.91 -13.95 9.89
C THR A 101 -1.43 -14.37 11.28
N ASP A 102 -0.52 -13.61 11.89
CA ASP A 102 0.02 -13.91 13.23
C ASP A 102 -1.07 -13.87 14.31
N LEU A 103 -2.01 -12.91 14.23
CA LEU A 103 -3.15 -12.84 15.13
C LEU A 103 -4.06 -14.06 14.99
N ARG A 104 -4.38 -14.48 13.75
CA ARG A 104 -5.19 -15.69 13.51
C ARG A 104 -4.51 -16.95 14.05
N LEU A 105 -3.23 -17.16 13.73
CA LEU A 105 -2.47 -18.31 14.21
C LEU A 105 -2.38 -18.32 15.75
N GLY A 106 -2.16 -17.16 16.36
CA GLY A 106 -2.17 -17.02 17.82
C GLY A 106 -3.52 -17.36 18.46
N THR A 107 -4.64 -17.17 17.75
CA THR A 107 -5.98 -17.59 18.19
C THR A 107 -6.17 -19.09 18.04
N GLU A 108 -5.67 -19.69 16.96
CA GLU A 108 -5.73 -21.15 16.72
C GLU A 108 -4.92 -21.94 17.75
N GLU A 109 -3.78 -21.42 18.20
CA GLU A 109 -2.94 -22.06 19.22
C GLU A 109 -3.47 -21.93 20.66
N LEU A 110 -4.46 -21.06 20.88
CA LEU A 110 -4.94 -20.70 22.21
C LEU A 110 -5.47 -21.91 23.03
N PRO A 111 -6.25 -22.86 22.46
CA PRO A 111 -6.67 -24.07 23.16
C PRO A 111 -5.49 -24.96 23.58
N SER A 112 -4.46 -25.07 22.73
CA SER A 112 -3.27 -25.88 23.03
C SER A 112 -2.45 -25.28 24.17
N ARG A 113 -2.44 -23.95 24.32
CA ARG A 113 -1.77 -23.23 25.42
C ARG A 113 -2.52 -23.34 26.74
N LEU A 114 -3.85 -23.42 26.70
CA LEU A 114 -4.68 -23.56 27.89
C LEU A 114 -4.63 -25.00 28.46
N GLY A 115 -4.30 -26.00 27.64
CA GLY A 115 -4.13 -27.38 28.10
C GLY A 115 -5.43 -28.01 28.67
N PRO A 116 -5.36 -29.17 29.34
CA PRO A 116 -6.53 -29.85 29.91
C PRO A 116 -7.14 -29.14 31.13
N THR A 117 -6.58 -28.00 31.56
CA THR A 117 -7.10 -27.19 32.69
C THR A 117 -8.24 -26.25 32.28
N THR A 118 -8.75 -26.35 31.05
CA THR A 118 -9.94 -25.63 30.57
C THR A 118 -11.20 -25.92 31.36
N GLU A 119 -11.24 -26.94 32.22
CA GLU A 119 -12.38 -27.21 33.11
C GLU A 119 -12.41 -26.33 34.37
N LEU A 120 -11.34 -25.57 34.64
CA LEU A 120 -11.30 -24.61 35.74
C LEU A 120 -11.86 -23.25 35.28
N PRO A 121 -12.84 -22.66 35.99
CA PRO A 121 -13.48 -21.40 35.58
C PRO A 121 -12.50 -20.22 35.39
N ALA A 122 -11.39 -20.21 36.13
CA ALA A 122 -10.37 -19.16 36.03
C ALA A 122 -9.60 -19.20 34.71
N THR A 123 -9.27 -20.40 34.21
CA THR A 123 -8.58 -20.60 32.91
C THR A 123 -9.52 -20.35 31.74
N GLU A 124 -10.81 -20.69 31.86
CA GLU A 124 -11.81 -20.31 30.85
C GLU A 124 -11.92 -18.79 30.70
N LEU A 125 -12.01 -18.07 31.83
CA LEU A 125 -12.09 -16.61 31.83
C LEU A 125 -10.81 -15.98 31.26
N ALA A 126 -9.63 -16.53 31.59
CA ALA A 126 -8.36 -16.10 31.00
C ALA A 126 -8.33 -16.31 29.48
N GLY A 127 -8.82 -17.45 28.99
CA GLY A 127 -8.93 -17.73 27.55
C GLY A 127 -9.87 -16.76 26.83
N LEU A 128 -11.05 -16.50 27.40
CA LEU A 128 -12.00 -15.52 26.83
C LEU A 128 -11.44 -14.10 26.81
N LEU A 129 -10.70 -13.68 27.84
CA LEU A 129 -10.02 -12.38 27.86
C LEU A 129 -8.94 -12.31 26.78
N ALA A 130 -8.18 -13.39 26.57
CA ALA A 130 -7.17 -13.45 25.53
C ALA A 130 -7.78 -13.35 24.12
N LEU A 131 -8.88 -14.06 23.85
CA LEU A 131 -9.63 -13.96 22.59
C LEU A 131 -10.17 -12.55 22.35
N ARG A 132 -10.73 -11.92 23.38
CA ARG A 132 -11.21 -10.54 23.30
C ARG A 132 -10.07 -9.57 22.96
N ASN A 133 -8.90 -9.76 23.55
CA ASN A 133 -7.74 -8.92 23.27
C ASN A 133 -7.26 -9.12 21.82
N GLN A 134 -7.18 -10.36 21.32
CA GLN A 134 -6.83 -10.64 19.93
C GLN A 134 -7.80 -10.01 18.93
N LEU A 135 -9.12 -10.08 19.19
CA LEU A 135 -10.11 -9.40 18.36
C LEU A 135 -9.96 -7.87 18.41
N ALA A 136 -9.67 -7.30 19.59
CA ALA A 136 -9.44 -5.87 19.73
C ALA A 136 -8.17 -5.42 18.98
N ASP A 137 -7.12 -6.24 18.97
CA ASP A 137 -5.89 -5.97 18.24
C ASP A 137 -6.10 -6.05 16.73
N MET A 138 -6.87 -7.04 16.23
CA MET A 138 -7.27 -7.09 14.82
C MET A 138 -8.13 -5.87 14.42
N GLN A 139 -9.05 -5.43 15.28
CA GLN A 139 -9.84 -4.22 15.03
C GLN A 139 -8.97 -2.97 14.95
N ARG A 140 -7.96 -2.87 15.83
CA ARG A 140 -7.01 -1.76 15.80
C ARG A 140 -6.18 -1.77 14.52
N LEU A 141 -5.70 -2.94 14.10
CA LEU A 141 -4.96 -3.12 12.85
C LEU A 141 -5.79 -2.68 11.64
N LEU A 142 -7.06 -3.09 11.55
CA LEU A 142 -7.96 -2.69 10.47
C LEU A 142 -8.22 -1.17 10.46
N ALA A 143 -8.42 -0.56 11.63
CA ALA A 143 -8.64 0.88 11.74
C ALA A 143 -7.39 1.68 11.31
N GLU A 144 -6.21 1.23 11.72
CA GLU A 144 -4.94 1.83 11.32
C GLU A 144 -4.71 1.70 9.81
N HIS A 145 -4.92 0.51 9.25
CA HIS A 145 -4.77 0.28 7.81
C HIS A 145 -5.78 1.11 6.99
N THR A 146 -7.01 1.27 7.47
CA THR A 146 -8.03 2.12 6.81
C THR A 146 -7.62 3.59 6.84
N SER A 147 -7.11 4.07 7.97
CA SER A 147 -6.58 5.44 8.10
C SER A 147 -5.37 5.66 7.19
N GLN A 148 -4.47 4.68 7.09
CA GLN A 148 -3.32 4.73 6.18
C GLN A 148 -3.77 4.78 4.72
N ALA A 149 -4.69 3.91 4.31
CA ALA A 149 -5.22 3.90 2.95
C ALA A 149 -5.89 5.23 2.57
N ALA A 150 -6.61 5.88 3.49
CA ALA A 150 -7.18 7.20 3.27
C ALA A 150 -6.10 8.27 3.05
N ARG A 151 -5.03 8.25 3.86
CA ARG A 151 -3.87 9.15 3.70
C ARG A 151 -3.16 8.91 2.36
N ASP A 152 -2.95 7.67 1.98
CA ASP A 152 -2.31 7.32 0.71
C ASP A 152 -3.16 7.80 -0.48
N ALA A 153 -4.49 7.64 -0.40
CA ALA A 153 -5.42 8.15 -1.41
C ALA A 153 -5.43 9.68 -1.50
N ASP A 154 -5.30 10.40 -0.38
CA ASP A 154 -5.15 11.86 -0.37
C ASP A 154 -3.84 12.30 -1.03
N VAL A 155 -2.73 11.59 -0.78
CA VAL A 155 -1.43 11.86 -1.42
C VAL A 155 -1.51 11.63 -2.93
N ILE A 156 -2.09 10.52 -3.37
CA ILE A 156 -2.26 10.20 -4.81
C ILE A 156 -3.13 11.26 -5.50
N ARG A 157 -4.22 11.71 -4.86
CA ARG A 157 -5.04 12.83 -5.34
C ARG A 157 -4.27 14.14 -5.41
N GLY A 158 -3.39 14.41 -4.43
CA GLY A 158 -2.51 15.57 -4.41
C GLY A 158 -1.49 15.59 -5.56
N LEU A 159 -1.10 14.42 -6.06
CA LEU A 159 -0.26 14.28 -7.25
C LEU A 159 -1.04 14.44 -8.57
N GLY A 160 -2.36 14.62 -8.52
CA GLY A 160 -3.21 14.82 -9.69
C GLY A 160 -3.77 13.52 -10.31
N TYR A 161 -3.49 12.35 -9.70
CA TYR A 161 -4.11 11.09 -10.11
C TYR A 161 -5.47 10.92 -9.44
N GLN A 162 -6.49 10.57 -10.21
CA GLN A 162 -7.79 10.16 -9.67
C GLN A 162 -7.82 8.62 -9.55
N PRO A 163 -8.26 8.08 -8.40
CA PRO A 163 -8.51 6.65 -8.23
C PRO A 163 -9.74 6.18 -9.03
#